data_AF-A0A0C2DGJ5-F1
#
_entry.id   AF-A0A0C2DGJ5-F1
#
_cell.length_a   1.000
_cell.length_b   1.000
_cell.length_c   1.000
_cell.angle_alpha   90.00
_cell.angle_beta   90.00
_cell.angle_gamma   90.00
#
_symmetry.space_group_name_H-M   'P 1'
#
loop_
_entity.id
_entity.type
_entity.pdbx_description
1 polymer ?
#
loop_
_entity_poly.entity_id
_entity_poly.type
_entity_poly.pdbx_seq_one_letter_code
_entity_poly.pdbx_strand_id
1 'polypeptide(L)'
;MRPFLHRRVHVSLLSLEILQTSIDVSGDVLAPYLLERVTNLVERLADTKPQVREAASCLLIDLANVPHSSHEAVLERMSPGFQHKQYLVRIGTMDVFVRLLDESVGQKYATFFGKPHANEE
;
A
#
# COMPACT_ATOMS: atom_id res chain seq x y z
N MET A 1 -3.61 12.11 31.74
CA MET A 1 -4.41 11.33 30.76
C MET A 1 -3.73 11.27 29.38
N ARG A 2 -2.69 10.44 29.18
CA ARG A 2 -2.10 10.12 27.86
C ARG A 2 -1.70 8.62 27.60
N PRO A 3 -1.92 7.63 28.49
CA PRO A 3 -1.43 6.27 28.22
C PRO A 3 -2.22 5.52 27.12
N PHE A 4 -3.49 5.89 26.90
CA PHE A 4 -4.35 5.18 25.94
C PHE A 4 -4.08 5.52 24.47
N LEU A 5 -3.66 6.76 24.16
CA LEU A 5 -3.37 7.15 22.77
C LEU A 5 -2.11 6.45 22.24
N HIS A 6 -1.08 6.31 23.08
CA HIS A 6 0.17 5.65 22.70
C HIS A 6 -0.05 4.17 22.35
N ARG A 7 -0.89 3.47 23.14
CA ARG A 7 -1.22 2.06 22.88
C ARG A 7 -1.97 1.86 21.56
N ARG A 8 -2.87 2.78 21.19
CA ARG A 8 -3.67 2.66 19.95
C ARG A 8 -2.83 2.76 18.68
N VAL A 9 -1.89 3.71 18.62
CA VAL A 9 -0.97 3.84 17.48
C VAL A 9 -0.16 2.57 17.30
N HIS A 10 0.37 2.03 18.40
CA HIS A 10 1.17 0.81 18.36
C HIS A 10 0.37 -0.38 17.85
N VAL A 11 -0.89 -0.53 18.28
CA VAL A 11 -1.80 -1.57 17.75
C VAL A 11 -2.07 -1.38 16.26
N SER A 12 -2.31 -0.15 15.79
CA SER A 12 -2.52 0.10 14.36
C SER A 12 -1.29 -0.22 13.52
N LEU A 13 -0.10 0.19 13.96
CA LEU A 13 1.14 -0.10 13.25
C LEU A 13 1.37 -1.62 13.17
N LEU A 14 1.32 -2.31 14.32
CA LEU A 14 1.46 -3.77 14.39
C LEU A 14 0.44 -4.48 13.50
N SER A 15 -0.80 -4.00 13.45
CA SER A 15 -1.81 -4.62 12.58
C SER A 15 -1.48 -4.48 11.10
N LEU A 16 -0.91 -3.36 10.66
CA LEU A 16 -0.48 -3.17 9.28
C LEU A 16 0.74 -4.04 8.96
N GLU A 17 1.71 -4.10 9.87
CA GLU A 17 2.90 -4.96 9.74
C GLU A 17 2.52 -6.45 9.67
N ILE A 18 1.58 -6.90 10.51
CA ILE A 18 1.05 -8.27 10.45
C ILE A 18 0.37 -8.53 9.11
N LEU A 19 -0.43 -7.59 8.60
CA LEU A 19 -1.07 -7.74 7.29
C LEU A 19 -0.05 -7.81 6.16
N GLN A 20 1.01 -6.99 6.22
CA GLN A 20 2.09 -6.98 5.24
C GLN A 20 2.81 -8.33 5.23
N THR A 21 3.25 -8.82 6.39
CA THR A 21 3.84 -10.16 6.51
C THR A 21 2.88 -11.27 6.08
N SER A 22 1.57 -11.11 6.31
CA SER A 22 0.58 -12.10 5.89
C SER A 22 0.43 -12.15 4.37
N ILE A 23 0.47 -10.99 3.70
CA ILE A 23 0.49 -10.91 2.23
C ILE A 23 1.77 -11.54 1.67
N ASP A 24 2.93 -11.30 2.29
CA ASP A 24 4.21 -11.87 1.84
C ASP A 24 4.19 -13.41 1.86
N VAL A 25 3.52 -14.00 2.86
CA VAL A 25 3.47 -15.45 3.08
C VAL A 25 2.29 -16.13 2.38
N SER A 26 1.16 -15.43 2.20
CA SER A 26 -0.11 -16.03 1.76
C SER A 26 -0.95 -15.07 0.90
N GLY A 27 -0.29 -14.21 0.12
CA GLY A 27 -0.94 -13.21 -0.71
C GLY A 27 -1.90 -13.80 -1.75
N ASP A 28 -1.61 -14.98 -2.28
CA ASP A 28 -2.48 -15.72 -3.21
C ASP A 28 -3.86 -16.04 -2.61
N VAL A 29 -3.91 -16.32 -1.31
CA VAL A 29 -5.17 -16.59 -0.59
C VAL A 29 -5.79 -15.30 -0.06
N LEU A 30 -4.99 -14.37 0.44
CA LEU A 30 -5.46 -13.20 1.19
C LEU A 30 -5.83 -12.01 0.32
N ALA A 31 -5.25 -11.88 -0.88
CA ALA A 31 -5.44 -10.71 -1.73
C ALA A 31 -6.91 -10.36 -2.02
N PRO A 32 -7.81 -11.31 -2.37
CA PRO A 32 -9.21 -10.98 -2.64
C PRO A 32 -9.90 -10.31 -1.44
N TYR A 33 -9.63 -10.79 -0.23
CA TYR A 33 -10.22 -10.24 1.00
C TYR A 33 -9.65 -8.86 1.35
N LEU A 34 -8.36 -8.64 1.10
CA LEU A 34 -7.73 -7.33 1.37
C LEU A 34 -8.07 -6.30 0.31
N LEU A 35 -8.29 -6.70 -0.94
CA LEU A 35 -8.82 -5.83 -1.99
C LEU A 35 -10.18 -5.25 -1.57
N GLU A 36 -11.09 -6.02 -0.98
CA GLU A 36 -12.35 -5.51 -0.45
C GLU A 36 -12.18 -4.48 0.70
N ARG A 37 -10.99 -4.38 1.29
CA ARG A 37 -10.66 -3.48 2.40
C ARG A 37 -9.71 -2.34 2.02
N VAL A 38 -9.38 -2.16 0.74
CA VAL A 38 -8.50 -1.08 0.28
C VAL A 38 -8.95 0.30 0.75
N THR A 39 -10.26 0.58 0.76
CA THR A 39 -10.79 1.85 1.26
C THR A 39 -10.46 2.08 2.74
N ASN A 40 -10.51 1.04 3.58
CA ASN A 40 -10.10 1.12 4.98
C ASN A 40 -8.60 1.39 5.13
N LEU A 41 -7.76 0.84 4.24
CA LEU A 41 -6.31 1.10 4.22
C LEU A 41 -6.02 2.55 3.77
N VAL A 42 -6.75 3.07 2.79
CA VAL A 42 -6.65 4.46 2.33
C VAL A 42 -6.94 5.45 3.46
N GLU A 43 -7.89 5.17 4.36
CA GLU A 43 -8.12 6.00 5.55
C GLU A 43 -6.90 6.08 6.49
N ARG A 44 -6.03 5.07 6.49
CA ARG A 44 -4.80 5.04 7.31
C ARG A 44 -3.71 5.94 6.75
N LEU A 45 -3.79 6.35 5.48
CA LEU A 45 -2.90 7.33 4.86
C LEU A 45 -3.03 8.73 5.46
N ALA A 46 -4.02 8.96 6.32
CA ALA A 46 -4.15 10.21 7.06
C ALA A 46 -3.93 10.08 8.56
N ASP A 47 -3.27 9.00 9.00
CA ASP A 47 -2.92 8.85 10.40
C ASP A 47 -1.99 9.97 10.88
N THR A 48 -2.18 10.36 12.14
CA THR A 48 -1.34 11.34 12.85
C THR A 48 0.14 10.95 12.90
N LYS A 49 0.45 9.65 12.80
CA LYS A 49 1.80 9.11 12.90
C LYS A 49 2.36 8.75 11.52
N PRO A 50 3.50 9.34 11.12
CA PRO A 50 4.11 9.05 9.82
C PRO A 50 4.37 7.56 9.60
N GLN A 51 4.77 6.81 10.63
CA GLN A 51 5.04 5.37 10.48
C GLN A 51 3.80 4.58 10.06
N VAL A 52 2.63 4.95 10.57
CA VAL A 52 1.37 4.27 10.24
C VAL A 52 0.93 4.60 8.81
N ARG A 53 1.17 5.84 8.36
CA ARG A 53 0.91 6.22 6.97
C ARG A 53 1.81 5.45 6.01
N GLU A 54 3.11 5.38 6.31
CA GLU A 54 4.07 4.66 5.49
C GLU A 54 3.74 3.16 5.40
N ALA A 55 3.45 2.53 6.55
CA ALA A 55 3.06 1.12 6.57
C ALA A 55 1.78 0.86 5.74
N ALA A 56 0.82 1.78 5.75
CA ALA A 56 -0.38 1.66 4.92
C ALA A 56 -0.07 1.84 3.43
N SER A 57 0.79 2.79 3.06
CA SER A 57 1.25 2.98 1.69
C SER A 57 1.98 1.73 1.15
N CYS A 58 2.94 1.20 1.91
CA CYS A 58 3.66 -0.01 1.53
C CYS A 58 2.72 -1.20 1.38
N LEU A 59 1.80 -1.40 2.32
CA LEU A 59 0.82 -2.50 2.23
C LEU A 59 -0.05 -2.42 0.96
N LEU A 60 -0.47 -1.22 0.54
CA LEU A 60 -1.23 -1.03 -0.70
C LEU A 60 -0.41 -1.37 -1.95
N ILE A 61 0.89 -1.09 -1.91
CA ILE A 61 1.83 -1.39 -3.00
C ILE A 61 2.13 -2.88 -3.06
N ASP A 62 2.42 -3.51 -1.92
CA ASP A 62 2.67 -4.96 -1.85
C ASP A 62 1.43 -5.74 -2.30
N LEU A 63 0.23 -5.28 -1.89
CA LEU A 63 -1.03 -5.86 -2.35
C LEU A 63 -1.19 -5.79 -3.87
N ALA A 64 -0.65 -4.78 -4.56
CA ALA A 64 -0.73 -4.68 -6.03
C ALA A 64 0.19 -5.68 -6.76
N ASN A 65 1.14 -6.28 -6.03
CA ASN A 65 2.21 -7.12 -6.56
C ASN A 65 2.02 -8.63 -6.27
N VAL A 66 0.99 -9.01 -5.51
CA VAL A 66 0.71 -10.43 -5.20
C VAL A 66 -0.25 -11.09 -6.19
N PRO A 67 -0.25 -12.45 -6.27
CA PRO A 67 -1.20 -13.18 -7.11
C PRO A 67 -2.66 -12.83 -6.80
N HIS A 68 -3.52 -12.90 -7.81
CA HIS A 68 -4.94 -12.52 -7.73
C HIS A 68 -5.22 -11.05 -7.39
N SER A 69 -4.19 -10.20 -7.49
CA SER A 69 -4.28 -8.75 -7.44
C SER A 69 -3.57 -8.14 -8.65
N SER A 70 -3.71 -6.84 -8.81
CA SER A 70 -3.01 -6.06 -9.82
C SER A 70 -2.98 -4.59 -9.41
N HIS A 71 -2.08 -3.84 -10.04
CA HIS A 71 -2.03 -2.38 -9.88
C HIS A 71 -3.37 -1.74 -10.24
N GLU A 72 -3.99 -2.17 -11.35
CA GLU A 72 -5.33 -1.71 -11.76
C GLU A 72 -6.37 -1.99 -10.68
N ALA A 73 -6.41 -3.21 -10.12
CA ALA A 73 -7.39 -3.60 -9.12
C ALA A 73 -7.30 -2.77 -7.82
N VAL A 74 -6.08 -2.42 -7.40
CA VAL A 74 -5.85 -1.54 -6.23
C VAL A 74 -6.19 -0.09 -6.57
N LEU A 75 -5.77 0.38 -7.76
CA LEU A 75 -6.05 1.74 -8.25
C LEU A 75 -7.55 2.06 -8.36
N GLU A 76 -8.33 1.14 -8.93
CA GLU A 76 -9.80 1.27 -9.02
C GLU A 76 -10.42 1.46 -7.63
N ARG A 77 -9.96 0.69 -6.65
CA ARG A 77 -10.52 0.69 -5.29
C ARG A 77 -10.05 1.86 -4.44
N MET A 78 -8.86 2.42 -4.69
CA MET A 78 -8.39 3.63 -4.01
C MET A 78 -8.97 4.92 -4.60
N SER A 79 -9.61 4.86 -5.77
CA SER A 79 -10.16 6.03 -6.50
C SER A 79 -10.95 7.03 -5.61
N PRO A 80 -11.80 6.59 -4.66
CA PRO A 80 -12.48 7.53 -3.75
C PRO A 80 -11.52 8.40 -2.92
N GLY A 81 -10.29 7.94 -2.67
CA GLY A 81 -9.24 8.64 -1.92
C GLY A 81 -8.82 9.97 -2.54
N PHE A 82 -8.86 10.11 -3.87
CA PHE A 82 -8.51 11.36 -4.55
C PHE A 82 -9.47 12.51 -4.23
N GLN A 83 -10.73 12.20 -3.96
CA GLN A 83 -11.78 13.17 -3.63
C GLN A 83 -12.13 13.17 -2.13
N HIS A 84 -11.32 12.51 -1.30
CA HIS A 84 -11.63 12.37 0.11
C HIS A 84 -11.63 13.72 0.84
N LYS A 85 -12.54 13.92 1.80
CA LYS A 85 -12.70 15.18 2.56
C LYS A 85 -11.43 15.60 3.31
N GLN A 86 -10.66 14.64 3.83
CA GLN A 86 -9.45 14.89 4.59
C GLN A 86 -8.24 15.01 3.66
N TYR A 87 -7.54 16.14 3.70
CA TYR A 87 -6.47 16.46 2.74
C TYR A 87 -5.28 15.50 2.79
N LEU A 88 -4.95 14.96 3.97
CA LEU A 88 -3.87 13.98 4.10
C LEU A 88 -4.19 12.65 3.39
N VAL A 89 -5.46 12.23 3.35
CA VAL A 89 -5.85 11.05 2.57
C VAL A 89 -5.61 11.30 1.09
N ARG A 90 -5.98 12.51 0.60
CA ARG A 90 -5.74 12.87 -0.81
C ARG A 90 -4.25 12.86 -1.15
N ILE A 91 -3.41 13.48 -0.32
CA ILE A 91 -1.95 13.48 -0.51
C ILE A 91 -1.41 12.05 -0.51
N GLY A 92 -1.76 11.24 0.49
CA GLY A 92 -1.29 9.86 0.56
C GLY A 92 -1.79 8.99 -0.60
N THR A 93 -3.02 9.21 -1.07
CA THR A 93 -3.55 8.51 -2.25
C THR A 93 -2.76 8.88 -3.50
N MET A 94 -2.42 10.17 -3.69
CA MET A 94 -1.60 10.62 -4.81
C MET A 94 -0.16 10.07 -4.73
N ASP A 95 0.41 9.94 -3.53
CA ASP A 95 1.71 9.33 -3.32
C ASP A 95 1.73 7.85 -3.71
N VAL A 96 0.77 7.06 -3.21
CA VAL A 96 0.62 5.64 -3.58
C VAL A 96 0.36 5.49 -5.08
N PHE A 97 -0.46 6.35 -5.67
CA PHE A 97 -0.71 6.37 -7.11
C PHE A 97 0.56 6.53 -7.93
N VAL A 98 1.40 7.51 -7.58
CA VAL A 98 2.69 7.73 -8.26
C VAL A 98 3.61 6.52 -8.11
N ARG A 99 3.73 5.98 -6.90
CA ARG A 99 4.58 4.79 -6.64
C ARG A 99 4.14 3.57 -7.47
N LEU A 100 2.82 3.30 -7.55
CA LEU A 100 2.29 2.23 -8.40
C LEU A 100 2.55 2.48 -9.88
N LEU A 101 2.43 3.73 -10.36
CA LEU A 101 2.77 4.04 -11.74
C LEU A 101 4.25 3.78 -12.02
N ASP A 102 5.15 4.24 -11.15
CA ASP A 102 6.59 4.06 -11.30
C ASP A 102 6.97 2.57 -11.33
N GLU A 103 6.39 1.74 -10.45
CA GLU A 103 6.58 0.29 -10.46
C GLU A 103 6.04 -0.36 -11.74
N SER A 104 4.83 0.01 -12.17
CA SER A 104 4.22 -0.53 -13.39
C SER A 104 5.03 -0.22 -14.64
N VAL A 105 5.62 0.99 -14.70
CA VAL A 105 6.50 1.43 -15.77
C VAL A 105 7.80 0.63 -15.73
N GLY A 106 8.43 0.51 -14.55
CA GLY A 106 9.62 -0.30 -14.34
C GLY A 106 9.42 -1.76 -14.77
N GLN A 107 8.27 -2.35 -14.44
CA GLN A 107 7.94 -3.72 -14.80
C GLN A 107 7.77 -3.90 -16.32
N LYS A 108 7.12 -2.96 -16.99
CA LYS A 108 7.03 -2.96 -18.47
C LYS A 108 8.42 -2.87 -19.10
N TYR A 109 9.30 -2.00 -18.62
CA TYR A 109 10.67 -1.90 -19.13
C TYR A 109 11.46 -3.19 -18.92
N ALA A 110 11.40 -3.79 -17.73
CA ALA A 110 12.08 -5.06 -17.44
C ALA A 110 11.60 -6.21 -18.34
N THR A 111 10.31 -6.22 -18.67
CA THR A 111 9.70 -7.25 -19.53
C THR A 111 10.04 -7.03 -21.01
N PHE A 112 10.09 -5.77 -21.48
CA PHE A 112 10.35 -5.43 -22.89
C PHE A 112 11.83 -5.38 -23.26
N PHE A 113 12.71 -4.93 -22.37
CA PHE A 113 14.12 -4.70 -22.65
C PHE A 113 15.07 -5.68 -21.94
N GLY A 114 14.53 -6.60 -21.12
CA GLY A 114 15.32 -7.43 -20.21
C GLY A 114 15.85 -6.62 -19.03
N LYS A 115 16.04 -7.26 -17.85
CA LYS A 115 16.69 -6.58 -16.72
C LYS A 115 18.03 -6.02 -17.19
N PRO A 116 18.39 -4.76 -16.88
CA PRO A 116 19.75 -4.30 -17.11
C PRO A 116 20.66 -5.25 -16.33
N HIS A 117 21.62 -5.87 -17.01
CA HIS A 117 22.76 -6.47 -16.35
C HIS A 117 23.43 -5.33 -15.59
N ALA A 118 23.16 -5.24 -14.28
CA ALA A 118 24.00 -4.46 -13.40
C ALA A 118 25.38 -5.08 -13.54
N ASN A 119 26.31 -4.33 -14.13
CA ASN A 119 27.70 -4.73 -14.18
C ASN A 119 28.13 -4.99 -12.73
N GLU A 120 28.47 -6.24 -12.44
CA GLU A 120 29.20 -6.61 -11.23
C GLU A 120 30.51 -5.84 -11.26
N GLU A 121 30.66 -4.86 -10.36
CA GLU A 121 31.96 -4.36 -9.89
C GLU A 121 32.35 -5.09 -8.61
#